data_AF-A0A5K8AD38-F1
#
_entry.id   AF-A0A5K8AD38-F1
#
_cell.length_a   1.000
_cell.length_b   1.000
_cell.length_c   1.000
_cell.angle_alpha   90.00
_cell.angle_beta   90.00
_cell.angle_gamma   90.00
#
_symmetry.space_group_name_H-M   'P 1'
#
loop_
_entity.id
_entity.type
_entity.pdbx_description
1 polymer ?
#
loop_
_entity_poly.entity_id
_entity_poly.type
_entity_poly.pdbx_seq_one_letter_code
_entity_poly.pdbx_strand_id
1 'polypeptide(L)'
;MNQAYNDPAIPHAHGQSRSGLPQNRLRSFGLTMIVMGASFMLYYLGLFGSVEGPLTPDKIGMALSTWGVTQRHVIITLLSVLIGALSWNWIFNLTSLAIGSRLTCTASGKGTTDVCGGSVKRIRRVSKRSGKTVVEYLCAHGHRQSSAHFHPLKKGAVSYTVCLACGSFVLIALFCV
;
A
#
# COMPACT_ATOMS: atom_id res chain seq x y z
N MET A 1 61.31 4.83 -5.76
CA MET A 1 60.17 4.03 -6.29
C MET A 1 59.26 3.69 -5.13
N ASN A 2 57.96 4.02 -5.29
CA ASN A 2 56.76 3.62 -4.53
C ASN A 2 55.90 4.85 -4.18
N GLN A 3 55.34 5.42 -5.24
CA GLN A 3 54.30 6.45 -5.22
C GLN A 3 52.96 5.72 -5.21
N ALA A 4 52.40 5.49 -4.01
CA ALA A 4 51.05 4.99 -3.85
C ALA A 4 50.09 6.15 -4.19
N TYR A 5 49.50 6.01 -5.36
CA TYR A 5 48.53 6.87 -6.02
C TYR A 5 47.31 7.14 -5.11
N ASN A 6 47.11 8.40 -4.75
CA ASN A 6 45.84 8.91 -4.24
C ASN A 6 44.81 8.83 -5.36
N ASP A 7 43.96 7.80 -5.32
CA ASP A 7 42.85 7.61 -6.25
C ASP A 7 41.57 8.27 -5.67
N PRO A 8 41.05 9.37 -6.25
CA PRO A 8 39.86 10.06 -5.73
C PRO A 8 38.54 9.37 -6.12
N ALA A 9 38.58 8.15 -6.66
CA ALA A 9 37.41 7.48 -7.25
C ALA A 9 36.68 6.46 -6.35
N ILE A 10 37.00 6.38 -5.06
CA ILE A 10 36.24 5.51 -4.13
C ILE A 10 35.17 6.36 -3.42
N PRO A 11 33.88 6.25 -3.79
CA PRO A 11 32.82 6.89 -3.02
C PRO A 11 32.83 6.28 -1.61
N HIS A 12 33.15 7.12 -0.63
CA HIS A 12 33.01 6.81 0.79
C HIS A 12 31.60 6.24 1.03
N ALA A 13 31.54 4.96 1.37
CA ALA A 13 30.32 4.31 1.80
C ALA A 13 29.77 5.07 3.02
N HIS A 14 28.76 5.89 2.76
CA HIS A 14 28.04 6.63 3.80
C HIS A 14 27.41 5.59 4.73
N GLY A 15 27.95 5.50 5.94
CA GLY A 15 27.41 4.67 7.01
C GLY A 15 25.94 5.00 7.19
N GLN A 16 25.09 4.06 6.80
CA GLN A 16 23.66 4.13 7.00
C GLN A 16 23.39 4.35 8.49
N SER A 17 22.76 5.50 8.77
CA SER A 17 22.30 5.90 10.09
C SER A 17 21.54 4.75 10.76
N ARG A 18 22.18 4.12 11.76
CA ARG A 18 21.67 2.99 12.57
C ARG A 18 20.64 3.43 13.63
N SER A 19 19.82 4.44 13.36
CA SER A 19 18.86 4.98 14.33
C SER A 19 17.49 4.26 14.34
N GLY A 20 17.21 3.37 13.38
CA GLY A 20 15.89 2.70 13.27
C GLY A 20 15.76 1.33 13.97
N LEU A 21 16.86 0.71 14.40
CA LEU A 21 16.86 -0.64 14.97
C LEU A 21 16.14 -0.76 16.33
N PRO A 22 16.38 0.11 17.34
CA PRO A 22 15.71 -0.03 18.63
C PRO A 22 14.22 0.35 18.53
N GLN A 23 13.86 1.36 17.74
CA GLN A 23 12.47 1.81 17.62
C GLN A 23 11.59 0.80 16.87
N ASN A 24 12.11 0.18 15.80
CA ASN A 24 11.39 -0.90 15.11
C ASN A 24 11.27 -2.15 15.99
N ARG A 25 12.31 -2.52 16.73
CA ARG A 25 12.25 -3.66 17.67
C ARG A 25 11.25 -3.42 18.81
N LEU A 26 11.21 -2.21 19.37
CA LEU A 26 10.26 -1.86 20.44
C LEU A 26 8.81 -1.90 19.94
N ARG A 27 8.56 -1.42 18.72
CA ARG A 27 7.25 -1.53 18.07
C ARG A 27 6.86 -2.98 17.82
N SER A 28 7.77 -3.80 17.29
CA SER A 28 7.52 -5.23 17.09
C SER A 28 7.23 -5.95 18.41
N PHE A 29 7.99 -5.67 19.48
CA PHE A 29 7.78 -6.27 20.80
C PHE A 29 6.43 -5.89 21.41
N GLY A 30 6.05 -4.60 21.35
CA GLY A 30 4.74 -4.14 21.79
C GLY A 30 3.61 -4.82 21.04
N LEU A 31 3.74 -4.96 19.71
CA LEU A 31 2.75 -5.66 18.87
C LEU A 31 2.65 -7.14 19.25
N THR A 32 3.76 -7.83 19.53
CA THR A 32 3.74 -9.23 19.98
C THR A 32 3.09 -9.39 21.36
N MET A 33 3.32 -8.47 22.30
CA MET A 33 2.65 -8.51 23.61
C MET A 33 1.15 -8.28 23.49
N ILE A 34 0.72 -7.34 22.63
CA ILE A 34 -0.71 -7.10 22.38
C ILE A 34 -1.35 -8.33 21.74
N VAL A 35 -0.72 -8.91 20.72
CA VAL A 35 -1.22 -10.12 20.06
C VAL A 35 -1.31 -11.27 21.06
N MET A 36 -0.27 -11.51 21.86
CA MET A 36 -0.26 -12.55 22.88
C MET A 36 -1.37 -12.33 23.93
N GLY A 37 -1.53 -11.11 24.45
CA GLY A 37 -2.59 -10.77 25.40
C GLY A 37 -3.99 -10.94 24.81
N ALA A 38 -4.19 -10.52 23.56
CA ALA A 38 -5.44 -10.73 22.84
C ALA A 38 -5.72 -12.22 22.63
N SER A 39 -4.71 -13.01 22.24
CA SER A 39 -4.84 -14.46 22.07
C SER A 39 -5.22 -15.16 23.38
N PHE A 40 -4.64 -14.76 24.51
CA PHE A 40 -5.03 -15.30 25.82
C PHE A 40 -6.46 -14.94 26.20
N MET A 41 -6.87 -13.69 26.00
CA MET A 41 -8.27 -13.28 26.24
C MET A 41 -9.23 -14.10 25.38
N LEU A 42 -8.94 -14.24 24.08
CA LEU A 42 -9.77 -15.04 23.16
C LEU A 42 -9.78 -16.53 23.54
N TYR A 43 -8.68 -17.06 24.07
CA TYR A 43 -8.59 -18.43 24.58
C TYR A 43 -9.54 -18.64 25.76
N TYR A 44 -9.49 -17.78 26.78
CA TYR A 44 -10.40 -17.89 27.93
C TYR A 44 -11.86 -17.59 27.59
N LEU A 45 -12.11 -16.77 26.56
CA LEU A 45 -13.45 -16.54 26.04
C LEU A 45 -13.99 -17.73 25.23
N GLY A 46 -13.17 -18.75 24.96
CA GLY A 46 -13.58 -20.00 24.33
C GLY A 46 -13.56 -19.99 22.80
N LEU A 47 -12.93 -18.99 22.16
CA LEU A 47 -12.88 -18.87 20.69
C LEU A 47 -12.21 -20.07 20.02
N PHE A 48 -11.24 -20.70 20.68
CA PHE A 48 -10.52 -21.87 20.15
C PHE A 48 -11.20 -23.21 20.48
N GLY A 49 -12.35 -23.20 21.17
CA GLY A 49 -13.14 -24.40 21.45
C GLY A 49 -12.59 -25.35 22.52
N SER A 50 -11.41 -25.06 23.11
CA SER A 50 -10.79 -25.88 24.16
C SER A 50 -11.20 -25.48 25.58
N VAL A 51 -11.78 -24.30 25.77
CA VAL A 51 -12.30 -23.79 27.04
C VAL A 51 -13.76 -23.37 26.81
N GLU A 52 -14.66 -23.79 27.70
CA GLU A 52 -16.06 -23.35 27.71
C GLU A 52 -16.13 -21.85 28.02
N GLY A 53 -16.54 -21.04 27.04
CA GLY A 53 -16.69 -19.60 27.18
C GLY A 53 -17.88 -19.05 26.38
N PRO A 54 -18.18 -17.75 26.48
CA PRO A 54 -19.29 -17.14 25.76
C PRO A 54 -19.03 -17.00 24.25
N LEU A 55 -17.77 -17.03 23.81
CA LEU A 55 -17.36 -16.95 22.40
C LEU A 55 -17.08 -18.33 21.78
N THR A 56 -17.71 -19.41 22.26
CA THR A 56 -17.58 -20.69 21.57
C THR A 56 -18.19 -20.59 20.16
N PRO A 57 -17.57 -21.22 19.14
CA PRO A 57 -18.03 -21.14 17.76
C PRO A 57 -19.50 -21.54 17.60
N ASP A 58 -19.99 -22.49 18.40
CA ASP A 58 -21.39 -22.91 18.42
C ASP A 58 -22.32 -21.80 18.94
N LYS A 59 -21.95 -21.11 20.03
CA LYS A 59 -22.76 -20.00 20.59
C LYS A 59 -22.77 -18.80 19.65
N ILE A 60 -21.64 -18.51 18.99
CA ILE A 60 -21.55 -17.46 17.97
C ILE A 60 -22.43 -17.81 16.77
N GLY A 61 -22.38 -19.06 16.29
CA GLY A 61 -23.23 -19.55 15.20
C GLY A 61 -24.72 -19.46 15.54
N MET A 62 -25.11 -19.84 16.76
CA MET A 62 -26.49 -19.72 17.26
C MET A 62 -26.93 -18.25 17.42
N ALA A 63 -26.06 -17.37 17.91
CA ALA A 63 -26.36 -15.93 18.00
C ALA A 63 -26.56 -15.31 16.61
N LEU A 64 -25.74 -15.71 15.62
CA LEU A 64 -25.88 -15.27 14.24
C LEU A 64 -27.16 -15.79 13.59
N SER A 65 -27.53 -17.06 13.83
CA SER A 65 -28.75 -17.64 13.27
C SER A 65 -30.02 -17.05 13.91
N THR A 66 -29.99 -16.75 15.21
CA THR A 66 -31.11 -16.07 15.90
C THR A 66 -31.32 -14.64 15.44
N TRP A 67 -30.28 -13.96 14.95
CA TRP A 67 -30.39 -12.65 14.28
C TRP A 67 -30.86 -12.72 12.83
N GLY A 68 -31.21 -13.91 12.33
CA GLY A 68 -31.66 -14.12 10.95
C GLY A 68 -30.55 -14.02 9.91
N VAL A 69 -29.29 -13.98 10.34
CA VAL A 69 -28.13 -13.95 9.42
C VAL A 69 -27.95 -15.34 8.84
N THR A 70 -28.40 -15.52 7.60
CA THR A 70 -28.19 -16.75 6.86
C THR A 70 -26.80 -16.78 6.23
N GLN A 71 -26.30 -17.98 5.90
CA GLN A 71 -25.00 -18.21 5.28
C GLN A 71 -24.73 -17.31 4.05
N ARG A 72 -25.77 -17.08 3.23
CA ARG A 72 -25.67 -16.22 2.04
C ARG A 72 -25.31 -14.77 2.39
N HIS A 73 -25.85 -14.25 3.49
CA HIS A 73 -25.54 -12.88 3.93
C HIS A 73 -24.07 -12.75 4.31
N VAL A 74 -23.51 -13.71 5.04
CA VAL A 74 -22.10 -13.72 5.42
C VAL A 74 -21.19 -13.76 4.19
N ILE A 75 -21.48 -14.62 3.21
CA ILE A 75 -20.72 -14.71 1.96
C ILE A 75 -20.79 -13.39 1.19
N ILE A 76 -21.98 -12.81 1.03
CA ILE A 76 -22.16 -11.54 0.31
C ILE A 76 -21.41 -10.39 1.00
N THR A 77 -21.45 -10.31 2.33
CA THR A 77 -20.72 -9.28 3.08
C THR A 77 -19.21 -9.44 2.95
N LEU A 78 -18.68 -10.67 3.06
CA LEU A 78 -17.25 -10.91 2.87
C LEU A 78 -16.80 -10.59 1.44
N LEU A 79 -17.64 -10.91 0.45
CA LEU A 79 -17.37 -10.65 -0.95
C LEU A 79 -17.41 -9.14 -1.27
N SER A 80 -18.35 -8.40 -0.70
CA SER A 80 -18.43 -6.94 -0.87
C SER A 80 -17.23 -6.23 -0.24
N VAL A 81 -16.78 -6.67 0.93
CA VAL A 81 -15.55 -6.18 1.57
C VAL A 81 -14.33 -6.52 0.73
N LEU A 82 -14.24 -7.74 0.18
CA LEU A 82 -13.13 -8.15 -0.70
C LEU A 82 -13.07 -7.28 -1.97
N ILE A 83 -14.20 -7.06 -2.63
CA ILE A 83 -14.29 -6.20 -3.82
C ILE A 83 -13.91 -4.75 -3.44
N GLY A 84 -14.38 -4.25 -2.31
CA GLY A 84 -13.99 -2.94 -1.78
C GLY A 84 -12.48 -2.83 -1.57
N ALA A 85 -11.86 -3.81 -0.91
CA ALA A 85 -10.42 -3.84 -0.64
C ALA A 85 -9.56 -3.96 -1.90
N LEU A 86 -10.06 -4.63 -2.95
CA LEU A 86 -9.41 -4.71 -4.25
C LEU A 86 -9.55 -3.38 -5.00
N SER A 87 -10.77 -2.87 -5.12
CA SER A 87 -11.09 -1.68 -5.90
C SER A 87 -10.50 -0.41 -5.31
N TRP A 88 -10.42 -0.28 -3.99
CA TRP A 88 -9.91 0.93 -3.31
C TRP A 88 -8.50 1.32 -3.78
N ASN A 89 -7.63 0.34 -4.04
CA ASN A 89 -6.27 0.59 -4.54
C ASN A 89 -6.26 1.21 -5.94
N TRP A 90 -7.17 0.75 -6.80
CA TRP A 90 -7.32 1.27 -8.17
C TRP A 90 -7.94 2.66 -8.15
N ILE A 91 -8.98 2.87 -7.34
CA ILE A 91 -9.64 4.16 -7.17
C ILE A 91 -8.62 5.20 -6.70
N PHE A 92 -7.81 4.87 -5.68
CA PHE A 92 -6.81 5.81 -5.17
C PHE A 92 -5.74 6.16 -6.21
N ASN A 93 -5.22 5.17 -6.95
CA ASN A 93 -4.24 5.44 -8.01
C ASN A 93 -4.85 6.26 -9.15
N LEU A 94 -6.10 5.98 -9.53
CA LEU A 94 -6.80 6.70 -10.59
C LEU A 94 -7.10 8.14 -10.19
N THR A 95 -7.56 8.37 -8.96
CA THR A 95 -7.73 9.71 -8.38
C THR A 95 -6.40 10.46 -8.30
N SER A 96 -5.33 9.80 -7.87
CA SER A 96 -3.98 10.40 -7.80
C SER A 96 -3.47 10.83 -9.17
N LEU A 97 -3.70 10.02 -10.20
CA LEU A 97 -3.39 10.34 -11.59
C LEU A 97 -4.26 11.47 -12.13
N ALA A 98 -5.57 11.47 -11.83
CA ALA A 98 -6.50 12.50 -12.27
C ALA A 98 -6.16 13.89 -11.71
N ILE A 99 -5.78 13.95 -10.43
CA ILE A 99 -5.31 15.17 -9.76
C ILE A 99 -3.92 15.61 -10.30
N GLY A 100 -3.19 14.71 -10.97
CA GLY A 100 -1.82 14.97 -11.43
C GLY A 100 -0.81 14.98 -10.28
N SER A 101 -1.15 14.34 -9.16
CA SER A 101 -0.23 14.15 -8.05
C SER A 101 0.81 13.08 -8.41
N ARG A 102 2.03 13.19 -7.88
CA ARG A 102 3.14 12.21 -8.11
C ARG A 102 3.57 12.04 -9.57
N LEU A 103 3.40 13.09 -10.37
CA LEU A 103 3.98 13.19 -11.70
C LEU A 103 5.39 13.77 -11.61
N THR A 104 6.37 13.08 -12.19
CA THR A 104 7.78 13.49 -12.23
C THR A 104 8.23 13.78 -13.66
N CYS A 105 9.18 14.69 -13.78
CA CYS A 105 9.72 15.14 -15.06
C CYS A 105 10.70 14.12 -15.63
N THR A 106 10.47 13.74 -16.87
CA THR A 106 11.33 12.81 -17.63
C THR A 106 12.35 13.52 -18.52
N ALA A 107 12.45 14.85 -18.45
CA ALA A 107 13.39 15.59 -19.27
C ALA A 107 14.83 15.26 -18.85
N SER A 108 15.66 14.89 -19.83
CA SER A 108 17.10 14.75 -19.63
C SER A 108 17.73 16.15 -19.54
N GLY A 109 18.61 16.36 -18.56
CA GLY A 109 19.35 17.61 -18.43
C GLY A 109 20.22 17.87 -19.67
N LYS A 110 20.38 19.14 -20.07
CA LYS A 110 21.34 19.52 -21.12
C LYS A 110 22.76 19.10 -20.69
N GLY A 111 23.23 17.95 -21.18
CA GLY A 111 24.62 17.49 -21.03
C GLY A 111 24.90 16.46 -19.94
N THR A 112 23.89 15.96 -19.21
CA THR A 112 24.04 14.91 -18.19
C THR A 112 23.10 13.76 -18.48
N THR A 113 23.49 12.51 -18.20
CA THR A 113 22.61 11.33 -18.22
C THR A 113 21.53 11.35 -17.14
N ASP A 114 21.51 12.39 -16.30
CA ASP A 114 20.57 12.55 -15.21
C ASP A 114 19.21 13.07 -15.68
N VAL A 115 18.17 12.35 -15.25
CA VAL A 115 16.77 12.69 -15.46
C VAL A 115 16.37 13.75 -14.44
N CYS A 116 15.65 14.79 -14.87
CA CYS A 116 15.29 15.92 -14.01
C CYS A 116 14.53 15.50 -12.74
N GLY A 117 13.60 14.54 -12.82
CA GLY A 117 12.91 13.94 -11.68
C GLY A 117 12.00 14.88 -10.87
N GLY A 118 11.99 16.19 -11.16
CA GLY A 118 11.22 17.18 -10.43
C GLY A 118 9.71 17.02 -10.57
N SER A 119 8.95 17.50 -9.58
CA SER A 119 7.49 17.46 -9.59
C SER A 119 6.92 18.27 -10.75
N VAL A 120 5.88 17.75 -11.39
CA VAL A 120 5.32 18.36 -12.59
C VAL A 120 3.89 18.82 -12.37
N LYS A 121 3.58 20.04 -12.82
CA LYS A 121 2.21 20.57 -12.88
C LYS A 121 1.63 20.40 -14.28
N ARG A 122 0.39 19.95 -14.35
CA ARG A 122 -0.38 19.81 -15.59
C ARG A 122 -0.93 21.17 -16.00
N ILE A 123 -0.57 21.64 -17.19
CA ILE A 123 -1.03 22.91 -17.76
C ILE A 123 -1.75 22.62 -19.08
N ARG A 124 -2.93 23.21 -19.27
CA ARG A 124 -3.65 23.14 -20.54
C ARG A 124 -3.29 24.39 -21.34
N ARG A 125 -2.68 24.22 -22.51
CA ARG A 125 -2.36 25.32 -23.43
C ARG A 125 -3.06 25.11 -24.76
N VAL A 126 -3.57 26.18 -25.33
CA VAL A 126 -4.06 26.17 -26.71
C VAL A 126 -2.83 26.27 -27.63
N SER A 127 -2.62 25.24 -28.46
CA SER A 127 -1.54 25.24 -29.44
C SER A 127 -1.77 26.37 -30.44
N LYS A 128 -0.80 27.29 -30.56
CA LYS A 128 -0.86 28.39 -31.54
C LYS A 128 -0.92 27.92 -32.99
N ARG A 129 -0.46 26.69 -33.27
CA ARG A 129 -0.38 26.14 -34.63
C ARG A 129 -1.65 25.39 -35.05
N SER A 130 -2.40 24.86 -34.10
CA SER A 130 -3.55 23.98 -34.35
C SER A 130 -4.85 24.48 -33.73
N GLY A 131 -4.82 25.50 -32.88
CA GLY A 131 -5.99 25.99 -32.14
C GLY A 131 -6.56 24.99 -31.11
N LYS A 132 -5.98 23.79 -30.98
CA LYS A 132 -6.43 22.74 -30.06
C LYS A 132 -5.81 22.89 -28.67
N THR A 133 -6.58 22.59 -27.63
CA THR A 133 -6.09 22.48 -26.25
C THR A 133 -5.20 21.25 -26.11
N VAL A 134 -3.90 21.47 -25.95
CA VAL A 134 -2.90 20.43 -25.67
C VAL A 134 -2.55 20.48 -24.18
N VAL A 135 -2.48 19.31 -23.57
CA VAL A 135 -2.01 19.16 -22.19
C VAL A 135 -0.48 19.11 -22.22
N GLU A 136 0.16 20.06 -21.56
CA GLU A 136 1.61 20.11 -21.37
C GLU A 136 1.96 20.00 -19.88
N TYR A 137 3.12 19.43 -19.59
CA TYR A 137 3.61 19.17 -18.26
C TYR A 137 4.81 20.09 -17.99
N LEU A 138 4.72 20.90 -16.92
CA LEU A 138 5.69 21.93 -16.54
C LEU A 138 6.38 21.57 -15.22
N CYS A 139 7.69 21.33 -15.29
CA CYS A 139 8.52 21.06 -14.12
C CYS A 139 8.89 22.35 -13.39
N ALA A 140 9.21 22.28 -12.10
CA ALA A 140 9.76 23.40 -11.32
C ALA A 140 11.05 24.00 -11.94
N HIS A 141 11.83 23.17 -12.65
CA HIS A 141 13.04 23.59 -13.38
C HIS A 141 12.75 24.22 -14.76
N GLY A 142 11.48 24.42 -15.13
CA GLY A 142 11.09 25.09 -16.38
C GLY A 142 11.05 24.19 -17.62
N HIS A 143 11.35 22.89 -17.48
CA HIS A 143 11.18 21.93 -18.57
C HIS A 143 9.71 21.76 -18.96
N ARG A 144 9.43 21.79 -20.27
CA ARG A 144 8.10 21.56 -20.86
C ARG A 144 8.13 20.27 -21.66
N GLN A 145 7.28 19.33 -21.30
CA GLN A 145 7.18 18.06 -22.01
C GLN A 145 5.72 17.63 -22.17
N SER A 146 5.41 16.90 -23.24
CA SER A 146 4.08 16.32 -23.47
C SER A 146 3.85 15.03 -22.67
N SER A 147 4.91 14.44 -22.12
CA SER A 147 4.90 13.25 -21.28
C SER A 147 5.45 13.54 -19.89
N ALA A 148 4.92 12.87 -18.88
CA ALA A 148 5.40 12.86 -17.50
C ALA A 148 5.31 11.43 -16.96
N HIS A 149 6.21 11.06 -16.05
CA HIS A 149 6.19 9.72 -15.45
C HIS A 149 5.33 9.72 -14.18
N PHE A 150 4.40 8.76 -14.07
CA PHE A 150 3.56 8.60 -12.89
C PHE A 150 4.14 7.53 -11.97
N HIS A 151 4.28 7.85 -10.68
CA HIS A 151 4.68 6.87 -9.67
C HIS A 151 3.44 6.27 -8.98
N PRO A 152 2.96 5.08 -9.41
CA PRO A 152 1.81 4.46 -8.79
C PRO A 152 2.14 4.06 -7.34
N LEU A 153 1.14 4.16 -6.47
CA LEU A 153 1.24 3.59 -5.15
C LEU A 153 1.23 2.07 -5.25
N LYS A 154 2.28 1.47 -4.71
CA LYS A 154 2.34 0.02 -4.51
C LYS A 154 1.53 -0.31 -3.26
N LYS A 155 0.64 -1.29 -3.38
CA LYS A 155 -0.23 -1.74 -2.30
C LYS A 155 0.62 -2.12 -1.09
N GLY A 156 0.32 -1.55 0.08
CA GLY A 156 1.04 -1.85 1.32
C GLY A 156 0.73 -3.25 1.83
N ALA A 157 1.62 -3.82 2.64
CA ALA A 157 1.49 -5.17 3.19
C ALA A 157 0.14 -5.41 3.87
N VAL A 158 -0.37 -4.44 4.62
CA VAL A 158 -1.66 -4.52 5.33
C VAL A 158 -2.85 -4.71 4.38
N SER A 159 -2.85 -4.05 3.23
CA SER A 159 -3.94 -4.18 2.27
C SER A 159 -3.88 -5.53 1.53
N TYR A 160 -2.69 -6.12 1.41
CA TYR A 160 -2.52 -7.48 0.91
C TYR A 160 -2.99 -8.52 1.94
N THR A 161 -2.64 -8.37 3.21
CA THR A 161 -3.08 -9.28 4.28
C THR A 161 -4.60 -9.28 4.46
N VAL A 162 -5.26 -8.11 4.41
CA VAL A 162 -6.73 -8.03 4.47
C VAL A 162 -7.37 -8.71 3.25
N CYS A 163 -6.81 -8.51 2.06
CA CYS A 163 -7.29 -9.16 0.85
C CYS A 163 -7.16 -10.69 0.92
N LEU A 164 -6.01 -11.19 1.38
CA LEU A 164 -5.78 -12.61 1.57
C LEU A 164 -6.71 -13.19 2.64
N ALA A 165 -6.87 -12.52 3.78
CA ALA A 165 -7.77 -12.96 4.84
C ALA A 165 -9.22 -13.04 4.36
N CYS A 166 -9.74 -11.99 3.72
CA CYS A 166 -11.10 -12.01 3.16
C CYS A 166 -11.24 -13.09 2.08
N GLY A 167 -10.25 -13.25 1.20
CA GLY A 167 -10.24 -14.31 0.20
C GLY A 167 -10.27 -15.71 0.81
N SER A 168 -9.44 -15.97 1.83
CA SER A 168 -9.43 -17.26 2.54
C SER A 168 -10.75 -17.54 3.25
N PHE A 169 -11.37 -16.54 3.88
CA PHE A 169 -12.68 -16.70 4.51
C PHE A 169 -13.79 -16.98 3.49
N VAL A 170 -13.76 -16.33 2.33
CA VAL A 170 -14.70 -16.63 1.24
C VAL A 170 -14.50 -18.06 0.73
N LEU A 171 -13.24 -18.48 0.52
CA LEU A 171 -12.95 -19.85 0.09
C LEU A 171 -13.43 -20.88 1.12
N ILE A 172 -13.12 -20.68 2.41
CA ILE A 172 -13.62 -21.56 3.48
C ILE A 172 -15.16 -21.59 3.49
N ALA A 173 -15.82 -20.44 3.37
CA ALA A 173 -17.28 -20.38 3.36
C ALA A 173 -17.92 -21.03 2.12
N LEU A 174 -17.18 -21.17 1.02
CA LEU A 174 -17.63 -21.82 -0.21
C LEU A 174 -17.31 -23.32 -0.25
N PHE A 175 -16.19 -23.75 0.35
CA PHE A 175 -15.64 -25.11 0.23
C PHE A 175 -15.74 -25.97 1.49
N CYS A 176 -15.91 -25.38 2.68
CA CYS A 176 -16.20 -26.12 3.92
C CYS A 176 -17.72 -26.26 4.14
N VAL A 177 -18.48 -26.28 3.05
CA VAL A 177 -19.89 -26.65 2.97
C VAL A 177 -19.99 -28.10 2.55
#